data_AF-A0A9X3MVK8-F1
#
_entry.id   AF-A0A9X3MVK8-F1
#
_cell.length_a   1.000
_cell.length_b   1.000
_cell.length_c   1.000
_cell.angle_alpha   90.00
_cell.angle_beta   90.00
_cell.angle_gamma   90.00
#
_symmetry.space_group_name_H-M   'P 1'
#
loop_
_entity.id
_entity.type
_entity.pdbx_description
1 polymer ?
#
loop_
_entity_poly.entity_id
_entity_poly.type
_entity_poly.pdbx_seq_one_letter_code
_entity_poly.pdbx_strand_id
1 'polypeptide(L)'
;MSYETAREQWAAGLQRLDEAFPEQQPTLERVTREIQSELRRRLGGVFTLDELADLYDEGTGWCTDLAVETAPEEPFAWDARVVADAAFGRYQRAATDFAGGRRVS
;
A
#
# COMPACT_ATOMS: atom_id res chain seq x y z
N MET A 1 -4.18 -12.60 -7.41
CA MET A 1 -3.95 -13.19 -6.05
C MET A 1 -5.25 -13.10 -5.26
N SER A 2 -5.52 -13.97 -4.28
CA SER A 2 -6.71 -13.77 -3.44
C SER A 2 -6.57 -12.54 -2.53
N TYR A 3 -7.67 -11.85 -2.25
CA TYR A 3 -7.67 -10.75 -1.27
C TYR A 3 -7.15 -11.20 0.10
N GLU A 4 -7.44 -12.43 0.56
CA GLU A 4 -6.98 -12.91 1.86
C GLU A 4 -5.45 -12.96 1.95
N THR A 5 -4.79 -13.48 0.91
CA THR A 5 -3.33 -13.51 0.84
C THR A 5 -2.74 -12.10 0.70
N ALA A 6 -3.37 -11.23 -0.10
CA ALA A 6 -2.93 -9.85 -0.25
C ALA A 6 -3.04 -9.08 1.09
N ARG A 7 -4.15 -9.26 1.81
CA ARG A 7 -4.42 -8.64 3.11
C ARG A 7 -3.36 -9.02 4.16
N GLU A 8 -2.88 -10.25 4.16
CA GLU A 8 -1.80 -10.69 5.06
C GLU A 8 -0.49 -9.95 4.78
N GLN A 9 -0.12 -9.78 3.50
CA GLN A 9 1.06 -9.01 3.10
C GLN A 9 0.92 -7.54 3.49
N TRP A 10 -0.23 -6.94 3.21
CA TRP A 10 -0.52 -5.56 3.58
C TRP A 10 -0.49 -5.32 5.09
N ALA A 11 -0.98 -6.27 5.88
CA ALA A 11 -0.89 -6.22 7.34
C ALA A 11 0.57 -6.28 7.82
N ALA A 12 1.41 -7.12 7.19
CA ALA A 12 2.83 -7.18 7.51
C ALA A 12 3.56 -5.87 7.12
N GLY A 13 3.20 -5.22 6.02
CA GLY A 13 3.74 -3.91 5.65
C GLY A 13 3.36 -2.80 6.63
N LEU A 14 2.09 -2.77 7.07
CA LEU A 14 1.63 -1.87 8.13
C LEU A 14 2.42 -2.06 9.43
N GLN A 15 2.69 -3.31 9.82
CA GLN A 15 3.49 -3.62 11.00
C GLN A 15 4.93 -3.13 10.84
N ARG A 16 5.58 -3.39 9.69
CA ARG A 16 6.94 -2.89 9.42
C ARG A 16 7.04 -1.37 9.43
N LEU A 17 5.99 -0.69 8.95
CA LEU A 17 5.92 0.77 8.97
C LEU A 17 5.82 1.30 10.42
N ASP A 18 5.03 0.65 11.27
CA ASP A 18 4.87 1.01 12.68
C ASP A 18 6.15 0.77 13.49
N GLU A 19 6.85 -0.34 13.21
CA GLU A 19 8.10 -0.76 13.85
C GLU A 19 9.36 -0.04 13.33
N ALA A 20 9.22 0.83 12.33
CA ALA A 20 10.34 1.57 11.75
C ALA A 20 11.02 2.49 12.78
N PHE A 21 12.31 2.77 12.57
CA PHE A 21 13.03 3.71 13.43
C PHE A 21 12.34 5.10 13.42
N PRO A 22 12.24 5.79 14.57
CA PRO A 22 11.53 7.07 14.67
C PRO A 22 11.99 8.12 13.64
N GLU A 23 13.28 8.14 13.30
CA GLU A 23 13.87 9.02 12.29
C GLU A 23 13.47 8.68 10.84
N GLN A 24 13.10 7.42 10.57
CA GLN A 24 12.68 6.95 9.24
C GLN A 24 11.19 7.14 8.99
N GLN A 25 10.38 7.13 10.06
CA GLN A 25 8.92 7.20 10.00
C GLN A 25 8.39 8.34 9.12
N PRO A 26 8.85 9.61 9.25
CA PRO A 26 8.33 10.71 8.43
C PRO A 26 8.47 10.48 6.92
N THR A 27 9.61 9.92 6.48
CA THR A 27 9.87 9.63 5.07
C THR A 27 9.03 8.45 4.58
N LEU A 28 8.97 7.37 5.36
CA LEU A 28 8.15 6.21 5.02
C LEU A 28 6.65 6.58 4.92
N GLU A 29 6.16 7.39 5.86
CA GLU A 29 4.80 7.93 5.86
C GLU A 29 4.53 8.81 4.63
N ARG A 30 5.49 9.65 4.23
CA ARG A 30 5.39 10.46 3.01
C ARG A 30 5.26 9.59 1.78
N VAL A 31 6.16 8.62 1.59
CA VAL A 31 6.12 7.69 0.43
C VAL A 31 4.82 6.89 0.42
N THR A 32 4.38 6.37 1.56
CA THR A 32 3.11 5.62 1.69
C THR A 32 1.89 6.47 1.28
N ARG A 33 1.90 7.78 1.54
CA ARG A 33 0.84 8.71 1.10
C ARG A 33 0.87 8.99 -0.39
N GLU A 34 2.05 9.11 -0.98
CA GLU A 34 2.18 9.28 -2.43
C GLU A 34 1.68 8.03 -3.18
N ILE A 35 2.02 6.84 -2.70
CA ILE A 35 1.51 5.59 -3.27
C ILE A 35 -0.02 5.51 -3.17
N GLN A 36 -0.64 5.90 -2.04
CA GLN A 36 -2.11 5.96 -1.92
C GLN A 36 -2.74 6.94 -2.92
N SER A 37 -2.08 8.07 -3.18
CA SER A 37 -2.55 9.05 -4.16
C SER A 37 -2.51 8.48 -5.58
N GLU A 38 -1.48 7.68 -5.89
CA GLU A 38 -1.36 6.98 -7.17
C GLU A 38 -2.34 5.80 -7.28
N LEU A 39 -2.61 5.06 -6.20
CA LEU A 39 -3.68 4.04 -6.16
C LEU A 39 -5.04 4.64 -6.56
N ARG A 40 -5.36 5.82 -6.02
CA ARG A 40 -6.58 6.53 -6.39
C ARG A 40 -6.65 6.87 -7.87
N ARG A 41 -5.53 7.22 -8.50
CA ARG A 41 -5.46 7.51 -9.94
C ARG A 41 -5.64 6.26 -10.79
N ARG A 42 -5.07 5.13 -10.34
CA ARG A 42 -5.10 3.85 -11.06
C ARG A 42 -6.44 3.14 -10.98
N LEU A 43 -7.00 3.03 -9.78
CA LEU A 43 -8.33 2.41 -9.56
C LEU A 43 -9.47 3.36 -9.95
N GLY A 44 -9.23 4.66 -9.93
CA GLY A 44 -10.20 5.67 -10.32
C GLY A 44 -11.33 5.82 -9.30
N GLY A 45 -12.54 5.44 -9.70
CA GLY A 45 -13.78 5.68 -8.97
C GLY A 45 -14.02 4.71 -7.82
N VAL A 46 -15.19 4.08 -7.79
CA VAL A 46 -15.49 3.01 -6.85
C VAL A 46 -14.75 1.74 -7.25
N PHE A 47 -14.27 0.99 -6.27
CA PHE A 47 -13.54 -0.26 -6.47
C PHE A 47 -13.81 -1.24 -5.32
N THR A 48 -13.52 -2.52 -5.56
CA THR A 48 -13.67 -3.65 -4.64
C THR A 48 -12.33 -4.13 -4.10
N LEU A 49 -12.36 -4.93 -3.03
CA LEU A 49 -11.16 -5.54 -2.46
C LEU A 49 -10.45 -6.49 -3.44
N ASP A 50 -11.20 -7.18 -4.30
CA ASP A 50 -10.61 -8.03 -5.35
C ASP A 50 -9.89 -7.18 -6.40
N GLU A 51 -10.48 -6.08 -6.88
CA GLU A 51 -9.81 -5.19 -7.84
C GLU A 51 -8.52 -4.57 -7.27
N LEU A 52 -8.51 -4.24 -5.97
CA LEU A 52 -7.29 -3.80 -5.30
C LEU A 52 -6.24 -4.92 -5.20
N ALA A 53 -6.67 -6.16 -4.93
CA ALA A 53 -5.78 -7.32 -4.87
C ALA A 53 -5.24 -7.73 -6.25
N ASP A 54 -6.05 -7.59 -7.30
CA ASP A 54 -5.65 -7.82 -8.69
C ASP A 54 -4.60 -6.80 -9.12
N LEU A 55 -4.82 -5.51 -8.85
CA LEU A 55 -3.82 -4.46 -9.10
C LEU A 55 -2.51 -4.72 -8.35
N TYR A 56 -2.58 -5.25 -7.13
CA TYR A 56 -1.39 -5.61 -6.36
C TYR A 56 -0.64 -6.79 -7.02
N ASP A 57 -1.37 -7.79 -7.53
CA ASP A 57 -0.82 -9.00 -8.18
C ASP A 57 -0.22 -8.72 -9.56
N GLU A 58 -0.73 -7.72 -10.28
CA GLU A 58 -0.14 -7.22 -11.53
C GLU A 58 1.29 -6.68 -11.35
N GLY A 59 1.63 -6.29 -10.12
CA GLY A 59 2.97 -5.92 -9.69
C GLY A 59 3.09 -4.50 -9.14
N THR A 60 3.98 -4.35 -8.17
CA THR A 60 4.20 -3.11 -7.41
C THR A 60 5.45 -2.34 -7.84
N GLY A 61 6.02 -2.63 -9.02
CA GLY A 61 7.23 -1.95 -9.52
C GLY A 61 7.10 -0.42 -9.57
N TRP A 62 5.92 0.07 -9.94
CA TRP A 62 5.60 1.50 -9.96
C TRP A 62 5.61 2.14 -8.56
N CYS A 63 5.38 1.37 -7.49
CA CYS A 63 5.50 1.87 -6.12
C CYS A 63 6.96 2.15 -5.77
N THR A 64 7.88 1.28 -6.20
CA THR A 64 9.32 1.47 -6.01
C THR A 64 9.82 2.68 -6.80
N ASP A 65 9.39 2.84 -8.05
CA ASP A 65 9.74 4.01 -8.87
C ASP A 65 9.27 5.31 -8.19
N LEU A 66 8.03 5.33 -7.69
CA LEU A 66 7.48 6.48 -6.97
C LEU A 66 8.20 6.73 -5.63
N ALA A 67 8.63 5.67 -4.93
CA ALA A 67 9.41 5.79 -3.71
C ALA A 67 10.78 6.42 -3.97
N VAL A 68 11.46 6.01 -5.05
CA VAL A 68 12.73 6.60 -5.50
C VAL A 68 12.53 8.07 -5.89
N GLU A 69 11.46 8.41 -6.60
CA GLU A 69 11.16 9.80 -6.96
C GLU A 69 10.86 10.67 -5.72
N THR A 70 10.11 10.13 -4.77
CA THR A 70 9.67 10.86 -3.57
C THR A 70 10.80 11.05 -2.56
N ALA A 71 11.70 10.08 -2.44
CA ALA A 71 12.76 10.04 -1.43
C ALA A 71 14.08 9.49 -2.03
N PRO A 72 14.70 10.22 -2.98
CA PRO A 72 15.84 9.73 -3.76
C PRO A 72 17.14 9.58 -2.95
N GLU A 73 17.24 10.19 -1.78
CA GLU A 73 18.43 10.12 -0.92
C GLU A 73 18.22 9.14 0.25
N GLU A 74 17.06 8.48 0.30
CA GLU A 74 16.62 7.67 1.44
C GLU A 74 16.25 6.23 1.01
N PRO A 75 17.25 5.37 0.65
CA PRO A 75 16.99 4.02 0.15
C PRO A 75 16.18 3.11 1.07
N PHE A 76 16.17 3.40 2.38
CA PHE A 76 15.33 2.67 3.34
C PHE A 76 13.84 2.80 3.04
N ALA A 77 13.42 3.84 2.29
CA ALA A 77 12.04 4.08 1.94
C ALA A 77 11.60 3.42 0.62
N TRP A 78 12.50 2.68 -0.06
CA TRP A 78 12.21 2.06 -1.36
C TRP A 78 11.73 0.61 -1.25
N ASP A 79 11.73 0.00 -0.05
CA ASP A 79 11.25 -1.37 0.12
C ASP A 79 9.72 -1.43 0.00
N ALA A 80 9.26 -1.96 -1.14
CA ALA A 80 7.84 -2.15 -1.43
C ALA A 80 7.12 -2.97 -0.34
N ARG A 81 7.80 -3.90 0.34
CA ARG A 81 7.22 -4.71 1.44
C ARG A 81 6.92 -3.89 2.70
N VAL A 82 7.33 -2.62 2.71
CA VAL A 82 6.99 -1.64 3.74
C VAL A 82 6.01 -0.64 3.15
N VAL A 83 6.45 0.19 2.20
CA VAL A 83 5.67 1.37 1.78
C VAL A 83 4.52 1.03 0.83
N ALA A 84 4.67 0.05 -0.06
CA ALA A 84 3.58 -0.39 -0.93
C ALA A 84 2.56 -1.19 -0.13
N ASP A 85 3.00 -2.22 0.59
CA ASP A 85 2.13 -3.05 1.42
C ASP A 85 1.33 -2.22 2.44
N ALA A 86 1.97 -1.25 3.10
CA ALA A 86 1.28 -0.34 4.00
C ALA A 86 0.27 0.57 3.27
N ALA A 87 0.60 1.06 2.07
CA ALA A 87 -0.28 1.90 1.28
C ALA A 87 -1.54 1.14 0.86
N PHE A 88 -1.39 -0.05 0.27
CA PHE A 88 -2.51 -0.94 -0.07
C PHE A 88 -3.33 -1.32 1.18
N GLY A 89 -2.65 -1.64 2.29
CA GLY A 89 -3.27 -1.95 3.57
C GLY A 89 -4.06 -0.80 4.18
N ARG A 90 -3.68 0.45 3.92
CA ARG A 90 -4.47 1.63 4.29
C ARG A 90 -5.63 1.85 3.34
N TYR A 91 -5.38 1.73 2.04
CA TYR A 91 -6.32 2.05 0.98
C TYR A 91 -7.49 1.08 0.86
N GLN A 92 -7.33 -0.18 1.29
CA GLN A 92 -8.42 -1.16 1.30
C GLN A 92 -9.70 -0.68 2.03
N ARG A 93 -9.57 0.24 2.99
CA ARG A 93 -10.72 0.81 3.73
C ARG A 93 -11.66 1.65 2.86
N ALA A 94 -11.20 2.06 1.68
CA ALA A 94 -11.99 2.82 0.71
C ALA A 94 -12.75 1.92 -0.28
N ALA A 95 -12.51 0.60 -0.26
CA ALA A 95 -13.23 -0.34 -1.12
C ALA A 95 -14.71 -0.45 -0.72
N THR A 96 -15.61 -0.59 -1.69
CA THR A 96 -17.06 -0.58 -1.46
C THR A 96 -17.55 -1.79 -0.67
N ASP A 97 -16.83 -2.91 -0.72
CA ASP A 97 -17.15 -4.16 -0.04
C ASP A 97 -16.34 -4.36 1.26
N PHE A 98 -15.67 -3.31 1.76
CA PHE A 98 -14.94 -3.34 3.02
C PHE A 98 -15.86 -3.12 4.24
N ALA A 99 -16.11 -4.17 5.04
CA ALA A 99 -16.82 -4.08 6.31
C ALA A 99 -15.89 -4.30 7.51
N GLY A 100 -14.97 -3.36 7.74
CA GLY A 100 -14.15 -3.33 8.95
C GLY A 100 -13.18 -4.51 9.08
N GLY A 101 -12.66 -5.02 7.97
CA GLY A 101 -11.73 -6.16 7.91
C GLY A 101 -12.33 -7.46 7.39
N ARG A 102 -13.63 -7.48 7.07
CA ARG A 102 -14.29 -8.57 6.35
C ARG A 102 -14.86 -8.06 5.03
N ARG A 103 -14.85 -8.90 4.01
CA ARG A 103 -15.56 -8.66 2.76
C ARG A 103 -17.05 -8.92 2.96
N VAL A 104 -17.90 -8.02 2.47
CA VAL A 104 -19.35 -8.28 2.38
C VAL A 104 -19.64 -8.85 1.01
N SER A 105 -20.17 -10.08 0.97
CA SER A 105 -20.64 -10.75 -0.25
C SER A 105 -21.99 -10.23 -0.72
#